data_AF-A0A6F9AX11-F1
#
_entry.id   AF-A0A6F9AX11-F1
#
_cell.length_a   1.000
_cell.length_b   1.000
_cell.length_c   1.000
_cell.angle_alpha   90.00
_cell.angle_beta   90.00
_cell.angle_gamma   90.00
#
_symmetry.space_group_name_H-M   'P 1'
#
loop_
_entity.id
_entity.type
_entity.pdbx_description
1 polymer ?
#
loop_
_entity_poly.entity_id
_entity_poly.type
_entity_poly.pdbx_seq_one_letter_code
_entity_poly.pdbx_strand_id
1 'polypeptide(L)'
;MNDPTGQALTALSCACLFSLVVSWGDTGKTLQAVSAILTNNGSHACQTIQVPTILNALQRSVQAVLVGKIQIQDWFGNGIKRAALMNKWVLKEVTIDEDERCLLQTDGSFLYLLCKDGLYKVGSGYSGTVRGHVYNSTSRIRNRKEKRSWLGFAQGCLLYRDMSNNHSTSAIKINPETLEHEGTITMPGLQADGQNIVFTDGEYINQIAACKDDGFVVRIYATSNDPALQQELQLKLARKCLHACGISLFDLEKDLHIISTGFDEEAALLGAGREFALMKTASGK
;
A
#
# COMPACT_ATOMS: atom_id res chain seq x y z
N MET A 1 -30.45 0.13 16.61
CA MET A 1 -29.78 1.43 16.83
C MET A 1 -28.30 1.12 16.96
N ASN A 2 -27.51 1.33 15.90
CA ASN A 2 -26.09 0.96 15.88
C ASN A 2 -25.29 2.00 16.67
N ASP A 3 -24.75 1.64 17.82
CA ASP A 3 -23.80 2.47 18.55
C ASP A 3 -22.41 2.35 17.87
N PRO A 4 -21.93 3.38 17.16
CA PRO A 4 -20.65 3.33 16.47
C PRO A 4 -19.47 3.15 17.44
N THR A 5 -19.61 3.61 18.68
CA THR A 5 -18.57 3.46 19.71
C THR A 5 -18.46 2.01 20.17
N GLY A 6 -19.59 1.35 20.42
CA GLY A 6 -19.65 -0.07 20.76
C GLY A 6 -19.12 -0.97 19.63
N GLN A 7 -19.39 -0.62 18.37
CA GLN A 7 -18.83 -1.34 17.22
C GLN A 7 -17.31 -1.17 17.11
N ALA A 8 -16.77 0.03 17.35
CA ALA A 8 -15.34 0.27 17.34
C ALA A 8 -14.62 -0.53 18.46
N LEU A 9 -15.18 -0.56 19.68
CA LEU A 9 -14.61 -1.31 20.81
C LEU A 9 -14.64 -2.82 20.58
N THR A 10 -15.70 -3.34 19.99
CA THR A 10 -15.79 -4.78 19.65
C THR A 10 -14.81 -5.15 18.55
N ALA A 11 -14.67 -4.32 17.50
CA ALA A 11 -13.68 -4.53 16.45
C ALA A 11 -12.23 -4.51 17.01
N LEU A 12 -11.92 -3.57 17.91
CA LEU A 12 -10.64 -3.50 18.59
C LEU A 12 -10.40 -4.75 19.47
N SER A 13 -11.43 -5.20 20.19
CA SER A 13 -11.37 -6.41 21.01
C SER A 13 -11.07 -7.66 20.17
N CYS A 14 -11.67 -7.77 18.98
CA CYS A 14 -11.36 -8.84 18.02
C CYS A 14 -9.92 -8.77 17.52
N ALA A 15 -9.42 -7.57 17.18
CA ALA A 15 -8.03 -7.37 16.77
C ALA A 15 -7.05 -7.77 17.89
N CYS A 16 -7.34 -7.39 19.14
CA CYS A 16 -6.57 -7.79 20.32
C CYS A 16 -6.58 -9.30 20.53
N LEU A 17 -7.74 -9.96 20.39
CA LEU A 17 -7.85 -11.42 20.49
C LEU A 17 -6.99 -12.11 19.43
N PHE A 18 -7.05 -11.67 18.17
CA PHE A 18 -6.18 -12.19 17.11
C PHE A 18 -4.70 -12.02 17.46
N SER A 19 -4.31 -10.84 17.95
CA SER A 19 -2.94 -10.56 18.35
C SER A 19 -2.48 -11.51 19.47
N LEU A 20 -3.31 -11.70 20.50
CA LEU A 20 -3.03 -12.59 21.62
C LEU A 20 -2.87 -14.04 21.16
N VAL A 21 -3.80 -14.54 20.36
CA VAL A 21 -3.79 -15.94 19.95
C VAL A 21 -2.63 -16.24 18.99
N VAL A 22 -2.30 -15.30 18.11
CA VAL A 22 -1.11 -15.40 17.24
C VAL A 22 0.18 -15.37 18.06
N SER A 23 0.29 -14.46 19.05
CA SER A 23 1.48 -14.39 19.91
C SER A 23 1.68 -15.63 20.78
N TRP A 24 0.60 -16.32 21.17
CA TRP A 24 0.68 -17.61 21.86
C TRP A 24 1.22 -18.74 20.99
N GLY A 25 1.15 -18.63 19.66
CA GLY A 25 1.71 -19.64 18.74
C GLY A 25 0.97 -20.99 18.73
N ASP A 26 -0.20 -21.09 19.38
CA ASP A 26 -1.02 -22.29 19.40
C ASP A 26 -1.96 -22.29 18.19
N THR A 27 -1.70 -23.19 17.24
CA THR A 27 -2.49 -23.32 16.01
C THR A 27 -3.95 -23.67 16.31
N GLY A 28 -4.21 -24.51 17.31
CA GLY A 28 -5.56 -24.91 17.70
C GLY A 28 -6.37 -23.72 18.21
N LYS A 29 -5.76 -22.90 19.06
CA LYS A 29 -6.39 -21.66 19.54
C LYS A 29 -6.60 -20.65 18.43
N THR A 30 -5.66 -20.54 17.49
CA THR A 30 -5.77 -19.65 16.32
C THR A 30 -6.98 -20.02 15.48
N LEU A 31 -7.12 -21.30 15.13
CA LEU A 31 -8.26 -21.81 14.39
C LEU A 31 -9.57 -21.64 15.16
N GLN A 32 -9.56 -21.88 16.49
CA GLN A 32 -10.73 -21.69 17.33
C GLN A 32 -11.18 -20.22 17.39
N ALA A 33 -10.24 -19.27 17.50
CA ALA A 33 -10.55 -17.84 17.50
C ALA A 33 -11.10 -17.38 16.13
N VAL A 34 -10.47 -17.81 15.02
CA VAL A 34 -10.95 -17.55 13.66
C VAL A 34 -12.36 -18.13 13.48
N SER A 35 -12.56 -19.39 13.88
CA SER A 35 -13.86 -20.05 13.79
C SER A 35 -14.92 -19.31 14.60
N ALA A 36 -14.64 -18.94 15.85
CA ALA A 36 -15.58 -18.23 16.70
C ALA A 36 -16.05 -16.92 16.05
N ILE A 37 -15.13 -16.18 15.41
CA ILE A 37 -15.45 -14.95 14.69
C ILE A 37 -16.29 -15.22 13.44
N LEU A 38 -15.92 -16.22 12.63
CA LEU A 38 -16.65 -16.56 11.40
C LEU A 38 -18.04 -17.15 11.66
N THR A 39 -18.21 -17.88 12.76
CA THR A 39 -19.49 -18.53 13.12
C THR A 39 -20.48 -17.60 13.82
N ASN A 40 -20.03 -16.43 14.28
CA ASN A 40 -20.89 -15.50 15.00
C ASN A 40 -21.73 -14.65 14.02
N ASN A 41 -22.89 -15.20 13.65
CA ASN A 41 -23.83 -14.61 12.71
C ASN A 41 -24.67 -13.52 13.40
N GLY A 42 -24.33 -12.25 13.19
CA GLY A 42 -25.22 -11.17 13.60
C GLY A 42 -24.60 -9.79 13.39
N SER A 43 -23.86 -9.31 14.40
CA SER A 43 -23.33 -7.95 14.44
C SER A 43 -21.85 -7.84 14.03
N HIS A 44 -21.07 -8.91 14.15
CA HIS A 44 -19.62 -8.89 13.90
C HIS A 44 -19.24 -9.06 12.42
N ALA A 45 -20.10 -9.69 11.61
CA ALA A 45 -19.81 -9.97 10.20
C ALA A 45 -19.64 -8.71 9.33
N CYS A 46 -20.19 -7.58 9.76
CA CYS A 46 -20.05 -6.28 9.09
C CYS A 46 -19.02 -5.36 9.76
N GLN A 47 -18.31 -5.83 10.79
CA GLN A 47 -17.32 -5.01 11.50
C GLN A 47 -15.99 -4.99 10.74
N THR A 48 -15.43 -3.80 10.55
CA THR A 48 -14.08 -3.62 10.02
C THR A 48 -13.06 -3.87 11.13
N ILE A 49 -12.54 -5.09 11.20
CA ILE A 49 -11.47 -5.45 12.14
C ILE A 49 -10.13 -5.07 11.52
N GLN A 50 -9.35 -4.24 12.22
CA GLN A 50 -7.98 -3.97 11.79
C GLN A 50 -7.13 -5.23 11.94
N VAL A 51 -6.42 -5.60 10.88
CA VAL A 51 -5.54 -6.77 10.86
C VAL A 51 -4.33 -6.49 11.75
N PRO A 52 -4.11 -7.25 12.84
CA PRO A 52 -2.98 -7.01 13.74
C PRO A 52 -1.63 -7.21 13.04
N THR A 53 -0.67 -6.33 13.32
CA THR A 53 0.68 -6.38 12.72
C THR A 53 1.38 -7.72 12.95
N ILE A 54 1.15 -8.38 14.09
CA ILE A 54 1.72 -9.69 14.38
C ILE A 54 1.22 -10.78 13.44
N LEU A 55 -0.04 -10.70 12.99
CA LEU A 55 -0.59 -11.65 12.01
C LEU A 55 0.06 -11.44 10.64
N ASN A 56 0.27 -10.18 10.24
CA ASN A 56 1.03 -9.86 9.02
C ASN A 56 2.47 -10.36 9.09
N ALA A 57 3.13 -10.25 10.25
CA ALA A 57 4.47 -10.79 10.46
C ALA A 57 4.49 -12.32 10.38
N LEU A 58 3.53 -13.00 11.01
CA LEU A 58 3.38 -14.46 10.93
C LEU A 58 3.15 -14.90 9.47
N GLN A 59 2.23 -14.26 8.75
CA GLN A 59 1.96 -14.56 7.34
C GLN A 59 3.24 -14.46 6.50
N ARG A 60 4.01 -13.37 6.67
CA ARG A 60 5.27 -13.18 5.95
C ARG A 60 6.29 -14.27 6.30
N SER A 61 6.42 -14.63 7.57
CA SER A 61 7.32 -15.70 8.01
C SER A 61 6.94 -17.06 7.45
N VAL A 62 5.66 -17.44 7.50
CA VAL A 62 5.15 -18.70 6.92
C VAL A 62 5.41 -18.74 5.41
N GLN A 63 5.14 -17.64 4.71
CA GLN A 63 5.39 -17.56 3.28
C GLN A 63 6.89 -17.64 2.94
N ALA A 64 7.75 -17.00 3.73
CA ALA A 64 9.21 -17.07 3.57
C ALA A 64 9.73 -18.51 3.70
N VAL A 65 9.22 -19.26 4.69
CA VAL A 65 9.54 -20.68 4.89
C VAL A 65 9.04 -21.53 3.73
N LEU A 66 7.78 -21.35 3.29
CA LEU A 66 7.19 -22.13 2.19
C LEU A 66 7.92 -21.91 0.86
N VAL A 67 8.43 -20.70 0.62
CA VAL A 67 9.18 -20.35 -0.59
C VAL A 67 10.67 -20.71 -0.46
N GLY A 68 11.14 -21.08 0.75
CA GLY A 68 12.55 -21.34 1.03
C GLY A 68 13.43 -20.09 0.88
N LYS A 69 12.85 -18.89 1.03
CA LYS A 69 13.56 -17.61 0.89
C LYS A 69 13.30 -16.74 2.12
N ILE A 70 14.36 -16.29 2.76
CA ILE A 70 14.31 -15.41 3.96
C ILE A 70 13.62 -14.08 3.64
N GLN A 71 13.76 -13.58 2.40
CA GLN A 71 12.99 -12.46 1.88
C GLN A 71 11.99 -12.94 0.82
N ILE A 72 10.72 -12.62 1.04
CA ILE A 72 9.67 -12.75 0.04
C ILE A 72 10.01 -11.83 -1.12
N GLN A 73 9.89 -12.34 -2.35
CA GLN A 73 10.07 -11.55 -3.55
C GLN A 73 9.12 -10.35 -3.55
N ASP A 74 9.69 -9.15 -3.60
CA ASP A 74 8.92 -7.92 -3.72
C ASP A 74 8.24 -7.84 -5.09
N TRP A 75 7.01 -7.35 -5.10
CA TRP A 75 6.22 -7.10 -6.31
C TRP A 75 6.87 -6.01 -7.16
N PHE A 76 7.64 -5.09 -6.57
CA PHE A 76 8.44 -4.12 -7.33
C PHE A 76 9.49 -4.78 -8.23
N GLY A 77 10.17 -5.83 -7.74
CA GLY A 77 11.26 -6.48 -8.48
C GLY A 77 10.82 -7.64 -9.38
N ASN A 78 9.71 -8.32 -9.05
CA ASN A 78 9.27 -9.53 -9.75
C ASN A 78 7.86 -9.42 -10.35
N GLY A 79 7.21 -8.26 -10.21
CA GLY A 79 5.82 -8.06 -10.61
C GLY A 79 4.83 -8.87 -9.76
N ILE A 80 3.54 -8.75 -10.11
CA ILE A 80 2.48 -9.54 -9.52
C ILE A 80 2.26 -10.78 -10.41
N LYS A 81 2.42 -11.97 -9.83
CA LYS A 81 2.19 -13.24 -10.57
C LYS A 81 0.74 -13.31 -11.04
N ARG A 82 0.50 -13.76 -12.28
CA ARG A 82 -0.87 -13.97 -12.80
C ARG A 82 -1.71 -14.90 -11.93
N ALA A 83 -1.09 -15.90 -11.29
CA ALA A 83 -1.75 -16.80 -10.35
C ALA A 83 -2.21 -16.11 -9.04
N ALA A 84 -1.72 -14.90 -8.75
CA ALA A 84 -2.20 -14.09 -7.63
C ALA A 84 -3.53 -13.36 -7.95
N LEU A 85 -4.03 -13.45 -9.19
CA LEU A 85 -5.35 -12.94 -9.56
C LEU A 85 -6.43 -13.78 -8.86
N MET A 86 -6.91 -13.29 -7.73
CA MET A 86 -7.97 -13.95 -6.96
C MET A 86 -9.34 -13.79 -7.61
N ASN A 87 -9.59 -12.66 -8.26
CA ASN A 87 -10.89 -12.37 -8.84
C ASN A 87 -10.79 -11.44 -10.05
N LYS A 88 -11.67 -11.66 -11.03
CA LYS A 88 -11.85 -10.78 -12.19
C LYS A 88 -13.35 -10.70 -12.51
N TRP A 89 -13.83 -9.49 -12.70
CA TRP A 89 -15.22 -9.21 -13.04
C TRP A 89 -15.31 -8.00 -13.96
N VAL A 90 -16.43 -7.86 -14.66
CA VAL A 90 -16.67 -6.80 -15.64
C VAL A 90 -17.64 -5.79 -15.06
N LEU A 91 -17.29 -4.52 -15.11
CA LEU A 91 -18.16 -3.41 -14.73
C LEU A 91 -19.06 -3.05 -15.92
N LYS A 92 -20.34 -3.45 -15.88
CA LYS A 92 -21.26 -3.29 -17.03
C LYS A 92 -21.86 -1.90 -17.14
N GLU A 93 -22.02 -1.21 -16.01
CA GLU A 93 -22.74 0.07 -15.91
C GLU A 93 -21.84 1.28 -16.23
N VAL A 94 -20.53 1.06 -16.45
CA VAL A 94 -19.56 2.11 -16.75
C VAL A 94 -18.86 1.79 -18.07
N THR A 95 -19.02 2.67 -19.05
CA THR A 95 -18.33 2.61 -20.34
C THR A 95 -17.01 3.38 -20.26
N ILE A 96 -15.91 2.72 -20.56
CA ILE A 96 -14.56 3.30 -20.53
C ILE A 96 -13.97 3.15 -21.93
N ASP A 97 -13.46 4.23 -22.51
CA ASP A 97 -12.76 4.13 -23.80
C ASP A 97 -11.41 3.42 -23.61
N GLU A 98 -10.92 2.70 -24.62
CA GLU A 98 -9.62 1.99 -24.52
C GLU A 98 -8.44 2.92 -24.19
N ASP A 99 -8.48 4.17 -24.67
CA ASP A 99 -7.44 5.17 -24.44
C ASP A 99 -7.64 6.00 -23.14
N GLU A 100 -8.68 5.70 -22.36
CA GLU A 100 -9.01 6.46 -21.17
C GLU A 100 -8.17 6.04 -19.96
N ARG A 101 -7.52 7.02 -19.33
CA ARG A 101 -6.86 6.82 -18.04
C ARG A 101 -7.86 7.03 -16.92
N CYS A 102 -8.34 5.98 -16.28
CA CYS A 102 -9.17 6.10 -15.08
C CYS A 102 -8.30 6.18 -13.82
N LEU A 103 -8.80 6.85 -12.79
CA LEU A 103 -8.21 6.80 -11.45
C LEU A 103 -9.06 5.89 -10.56
N LEU A 104 -8.41 5.11 -9.71
CA LEU A 104 -9.07 4.15 -8.83
C LEU A 104 -8.59 4.36 -7.40
N GLN A 105 -9.54 4.41 -6.46
CA GLN A 105 -9.29 4.38 -5.02
C GLN A 105 -10.25 3.42 -4.33
N THR A 106 -9.96 3.07 -3.08
CA THR A 106 -10.82 2.19 -2.28
C THR A 106 -10.77 2.53 -0.81
N ASP A 107 -11.90 2.32 -0.13
CA ASP A 107 -12.01 2.30 1.33
C ASP A 107 -12.11 0.86 1.89
N GLY A 108 -11.88 -0.15 1.04
CA GLY A 108 -12.06 -1.57 1.30
C GLY A 108 -13.46 -2.10 0.95
N SER A 109 -14.52 -1.33 1.20
CA SER A 109 -15.92 -1.73 0.96
C SER A 109 -16.39 -1.36 -0.45
N PHE A 110 -15.98 -0.18 -0.90
CA PHE A 110 -16.27 0.40 -2.19
C PHE A 110 -14.98 0.69 -2.96
N LEU A 111 -15.12 0.67 -4.27
CA LEU A 111 -14.15 1.12 -5.25
C LEU A 111 -14.67 2.44 -5.82
N TYR A 112 -13.82 3.45 -5.82
CA TYR A 112 -14.09 4.77 -6.35
C TYR A 112 -13.36 4.92 -7.67
N LEU A 113 -14.13 4.90 -8.76
CA LEU A 113 -13.61 4.94 -10.11
C LEU A 113 -13.90 6.32 -10.72
N LEU A 114 -12.86 7.08 -11.03
CA LEU A 114 -12.97 8.35 -11.71
C LEU A 114 -12.64 8.18 -13.20
N CYS A 115 -13.65 8.43 -14.02
CA CYS A 115 -13.62 8.38 -15.48
C CYS A 115 -13.89 9.77 -16.08
N LYS A 116 -13.85 9.88 -17.40
CA LYS A 116 -14.19 11.07 -18.17
C LYS A 116 -15.65 11.53 -17.98
N ASP A 117 -16.54 10.57 -17.72
CA ASP A 117 -17.98 10.80 -17.61
C ASP A 117 -18.41 11.11 -16.17
N GLY A 118 -17.58 10.77 -15.18
CA GLY A 118 -17.86 11.03 -13.78
C GLY A 118 -17.06 10.22 -12.78
N LEU A 119 -17.41 10.38 -11.51
CA LEU A 119 -16.96 9.57 -10.38
C LEU A 119 -18.04 8.55 -10.02
N TYR A 120 -17.65 7.28 -9.92
CA TYR A 120 -18.53 6.16 -9.62
C TYR A 120 -18.13 5.50 -8.30
N LYS A 121 -19.13 5.20 -7.46
CA LYS A 121 -19.00 4.37 -6.26
C LYS A 121 -19.47 2.96 -6.58
N VAL A 122 -18.54 2.02 -6.64
CA VAL A 122 -18.78 0.63 -7.06
C VAL A 122 -18.56 -0.31 -5.88
N GLY A 123 -19.43 -1.29 -5.67
CA GLY A 123 -19.24 -2.29 -4.62
C GLY A 123 -18.05 -3.21 -4.89
N SER A 124 -17.19 -3.43 -3.89
CA SER A 124 -16.03 -4.32 -4.02
C SER A 124 -16.41 -5.81 -3.96
N GLY A 125 -17.58 -6.12 -3.39
CA GLY A 125 -17.98 -7.48 -3.03
C GLY A 125 -17.63 -7.87 -1.60
N TYR A 126 -17.04 -6.95 -0.83
CA TYR A 126 -16.74 -7.10 0.59
C TYR A 126 -17.64 -6.18 1.43
N SER A 127 -17.65 -6.42 2.75
CA SER A 127 -18.44 -5.62 3.71
C SER A 127 -19.93 -5.52 3.35
N GLY A 128 -20.50 -6.58 2.78
CA GLY A 128 -21.91 -6.63 2.37
C GLY A 128 -22.24 -5.92 1.06
N THR A 129 -21.26 -5.39 0.33
CA THR A 129 -21.49 -4.77 -0.97
C THR A 129 -21.63 -5.81 -2.08
N VAL A 130 -22.41 -5.48 -3.12
CA VAL A 130 -22.54 -6.30 -4.32
C VAL A 130 -21.40 -5.95 -5.28
N ARG A 131 -20.59 -6.95 -5.61
CA ARG A 131 -19.43 -6.80 -6.49
C ARG A 131 -19.83 -6.20 -7.85
N GLY A 132 -19.20 -5.10 -8.22
CA GLY A 132 -19.37 -4.44 -9.52
C GLY A 132 -20.68 -3.68 -9.69
N HIS A 133 -21.52 -3.59 -8.66
CA HIS A 133 -22.73 -2.77 -8.69
C HIS A 133 -22.39 -1.30 -8.44
N VAL A 134 -22.92 -0.37 -9.24
CA VAL A 134 -22.75 1.07 -9.01
C VAL A 134 -23.82 1.54 -8.01
N TYR A 135 -23.38 1.93 -6.82
CA TYR A 135 -24.26 2.41 -5.75
C TYR A 135 -24.58 3.90 -5.89
N ASN A 136 -23.65 4.68 -6.44
CA ASN A 136 -23.82 6.11 -6.65
C ASN A 136 -22.88 6.59 -7.77
N SER A 137 -23.25 7.67 -8.46
CA SER A 137 -22.40 8.29 -9.47
C SER A 137 -22.65 9.80 -9.57
N THR A 138 -21.62 10.56 -9.95
CA THR A 138 -21.72 12.00 -10.18
C THR A 138 -20.90 12.41 -11.40
N SER A 139 -21.47 13.24 -12.27
CA SER A 139 -20.78 13.82 -13.42
C SER A 139 -20.10 15.15 -13.12
N ARG A 140 -20.29 15.70 -11.90
CA ARG A 140 -19.69 16.97 -11.47
C ARG A 140 -18.16 16.89 -11.37
N ILE A 141 -17.65 15.72 -11.01
CA ILE A 141 -16.24 15.44 -10.83
C ILE A 141 -15.85 14.41 -11.88
N ARG A 142 -14.96 14.80 -12.80
CA ARG A 142 -14.61 14.00 -13.97
C ARG A 142 -13.12 14.09 -14.28
N ASN A 143 -12.57 12.99 -14.76
CA ASN A 143 -11.19 12.97 -15.21
C ASN A 143 -11.08 13.59 -16.61
N ARG A 144 -10.29 14.65 -16.76
CA ARG A 144 -10.15 15.33 -18.05
C ARG A 144 -8.92 14.77 -18.77
N LYS A 145 -9.11 14.18 -19.96
CA LYS A 145 -8.04 13.50 -20.73
C LYS A 145 -6.76 14.34 -20.90
N GLU A 146 -6.89 15.66 -21.02
CA GLU A 146 -5.78 16.60 -21.23
C GLU A 146 -5.02 16.97 -19.94
N LYS A 147 -5.56 16.64 -18.76
CA LYS A 147 -5.06 17.09 -17.47
C LYS A 147 -4.66 15.90 -16.62
N ARG A 148 -3.49 15.98 -15.99
CA ARG A 148 -3.14 15.01 -14.94
C ARG A 148 -4.05 15.29 -13.75
N SER A 149 -4.63 14.24 -13.18
CA SER A 149 -5.44 14.32 -11.97
C SER A 149 -4.97 13.28 -10.95
N TRP A 150 -5.31 13.51 -9.70
CA TRP A 150 -5.03 12.62 -8.60
C TRP A 150 -6.29 12.37 -7.78
N LEU A 151 -6.45 11.12 -7.33
CA LEU A 151 -7.54 10.68 -6.48
C LEU A 151 -6.92 9.92 -5.29
N GLY A 152 -7.26 10.33 -4.08
CA GLY A 152 -6.85 9.70 -2.83
C GLY A 152 -8.03 9.44 -1.92
N PHE A 153 -7.84 8.54 -0.95
CA PHE A 153 -8.80 8.28 0.11
C PHE A 153 -8.07 8.29 1.46
N ALA A 154 -8.52 9.14 2.38
CA ALA A 154 -7.95 9.24 3.71
C ALA A 154 -9.01 9.71 4.72
N GLN A 155 -8.99 9.14 5.93
CA GLN A 155 -9.91 9.45 7.04
C GLN A 155 -11.39 9.47 6.62
N GLY A 156 -11.83 8.47 5.85
CA GLY A 156 -13.22 8.37 5.43
C GLY A 156 -13.65 9.41 4.38
N CYS A 157 -12.71 10.11 3.75
CA CYS A 157 -12.98 11.16 2.78
C CYS A 157 -12.24 10.89 1.47
N LEU A 158 -12.88 11.22 0.35
CA LEU A 158 -12.25 11.19 -0.96
C LEU A 158 -11.61 12.54 -1.26
N LEU A 159 -10.43 12.52 -1.84
CA LEU A 159 -9.65 13.71 -2.18
C LEU A 159 -9.38 13.72 -3.67
N TYR A 160 -9.79 14.79 -4.35
CA TYR A 160 -9.55 14.96 -5.78
C TYR A 160 -8.72 16.22 -6.05
N ARG A 161 -7.64 16.07 -6.82
CA ARG A 161 -6.80 17.19 -7.25
C ARG A 161 -6.62 17.18 -8.76
N ASP A 162 -6.90 18.32 -9.37
CA ASP A 162 -6.49 18.60 -10.76
C ASP A 162 -5.03 19.08 -10.75
N MET A 163 -4.11 18.28 -11.28
CA MET A 163 -2.67 18.56 -11.34
C MET A 163 -2.28 19.39 -12.57
N SER A 164 -3.24 19.83 -13.39
CA SER A 164 -2.95 20.73 -14.52
C SER A 164 -2.56 22.14 -14.10
N ASN A 165 -2.99 22.57 -12.91
CA ASN A 165 -2.58 23.84 -12.34
C ASN A 165 -1.49 23.58 -11.30
N ASN A 166 -0.23 23.60 -11.72
CA ASN A 166 0.94 23.38 -10.85
C ASN A 166 1.00 24.35 -9.65
N HIS A 167 0.24 25.45 -9.69
CA HIS A 167 0.14 26.43 -8.62
C HIS A 167 -1.01 26.16 -7.63
N SER A 168 -1.92 25.24 -7.96
CA SER A 168 -3.02 24.85 -7.08
C SER A 168 -2.51 23.87 -6.02
N THR A 169 -2.24 24.37 -4.82
CA THR A 169 -1.91 23.57 -3.64
C THR A 169 -3.16 23.01 -2.96
N SER A 170 -4.33 22.98 -3.61
CA SER A 170 -5.57 22.53 -3.00
C SER A 170 -6.15 21.28 -3.67
N ALA A 171 -6.78 20.42 -2.86
CA ALA A 171 -7.61 19.31 -3.31
C ALA A 171 -9.04 19.45 -2.79
N ILE A 172 -9.97 18.97 -3.59
CA ILE A 172 -11.40 18.93 -3.30
C ILE A 172 -11.66 17.75 -2.37
N LYS A 173 -12.29 18.01 -1.23
CA LYS A 173 -12.82 16.99 -0.32
C LYS A 173 -14.21 16.58 -0.78
N ILE A 174 -14.40 15.28 -0.96
CA ILE A 174 -15.61 14.67 -1.49
C ILE A 174 -16.14 13.69 -0.44
N ASN A 175 -17.43 13.80 -0.12
CA ASN A 175 -18.12 12.84 0.73
C ASN A 175 -18.26 11.50 -0.03
N PRO A 176 -17.75 10.36 0.48
CA PRO A 176 -17.84 9.09 -0.24
C PRO A 176 -19.24 8.44 -0.23
N GLU A 177 -20.19 8.94 0.55
CA GLU A 177 -21.60 8.51 0.55
C GLU A 177 -22.40 9.27 -0.52
N THR A 178 -22.35 10.60 -0.50
CA THR A 178 -23.15 11.44 -1.41
C THR A 178 -22.45 11.74 -2.74
N LEU A 179 -21.12 11.58 -2.80
CA LEU A 179 -20.26 12.03 -3.90
C LEU A 179 -20.34 13.55 -4.18
N GLU A 180 -20.67 14.32 -3.15
CA GLU A 180 -20.72 15.77 -3.20
C GLU A 180 -19.47 16.42 -2.63
N HIS A 181 -19.22 17.66 -3.06
CA HIS A 181 -18.14 18.49 -2.55
C HIS A 181 -18.46 18.97 -1.13
N GLU A 182 -17.63 18.60 -0.16
CA GLU A 182 -17.76 19.06 1.24
C GLU A 182 -16.87 20.25 1.56
N GLY A 183 -15.78 20.42 0.83
CA GLY A 183 -14.81 21.47 1.10
C GLY A 183 -13.49 21.24 0.38
N THR A 184 -12.46 21.96 0.82
CA THR A 184 -11.15 21.93 0.20
C THR A 184 -10.08 21.72 1.27
N ILE A 185 -9.11 20.87 0.98
CA ILE A 185 -7.93 20.62 1.81
C ILE A 185 -6.72 21.21 1.10
N THR A 186 -5.84 21.87 1.84
CA THR A 186 -4.52 22.21 1.32
C THR A 186 -3.75 20.91 1.18
N MET A 187 -3.12 20.68 0.04
CA MET A 187 -2.27 19.55 -0.24
C MET A 187 -0.82 19.96 -0.02
N PRO A 188 0.04 19.03 0.44
CA PRO A 188 1.47 19.26 0.49
C PRO A 188 1.97 19.76 -0.87
N GLY A 189 2.45 21.00 -0.87
CA GLY A 189 2.88 21.68 -2.08
C GLY A 189 4.11 21.02 -2.69
N LEU A 190 4.17 21.04 -4.03
CA LEU A 190 5.45 21.02 -4.74
C LEU A 190 6.29 22.16 -4.15
N GLN A 191 7.31 21.84 -3.35
CA GLN A 191 8.41 22.77 -3.26
C GLN A 191 8.94 22.97 -4.68
N ALA A 192 9.13 24.23 -5.05
CA ALA A 192 9.20 24.75 -6.41
C ALA A 192 10.37 24.27 -7.30
N ASP A 193 10.96 23.11 -7.03
CA ASP A 193 12.14 22.62 -7.78
C ASP A 193 12.29 21.08 -7.84
N GLY A 194 11.38 20.29 -7.25
CA GLY A 194 11.57 18.83 -7.13
C GLY A 194 10.40 18.00 -7.66
N GLN A 195 10.71 16.90 -8.34
CA GLN A 195 9.72 15.84 -8.63
C GLN A 195 9.20 15.25 -7.32
N ASN A 196 7.89 15.07 -7.20
CA ASN A 196 7.26 14.42 -6.06
C ASN A 196 6.10 13.52 -6.50
N ILE A 197 5.73 12.60 -5.61
CA ILE A 197 4.59 11.70 -5.76
C ILE A 197 3.79 11.76 -4.47
N VAL A 198 2.47 11.98 -4.60
CA VAL A 198 1.54 11.98 -3.47
C VAL A 198 0.70 10.71 -3.51
N PHE A 199 0.48 10.10 -2.36
CA PHE A 199 -0.34 8.91 -2.18
C PHE A 199 -1.05 8.95 -0.83
N THR A 200 -2.01 8.05 -0.63
CA THR A 200 -2.72 7.88 0.64
C THR A 200 -2.58 6.44 1.11
N ASP A 201 -2.57 6.24 2.43
CA ASP A 201 -2.58 4.91 3.07
C ASP A 201 -3.93 4.57 3.73
N GLY A 202 -4.93 5.45 3.58
CA GLY A 202 -6.25 5.34 4.20
C GLY A 202 -6.42 6.22 5.45
N GLU A 203 -5.33 6.66 6.07
CA GLU A 203 -5.37 7.57 7.24
C GLU A 203 -4.67 8.90 6.98
N TYR A 204 -3.54 8.87 6.29
CA TYR A 204 -2.69 10.02 6.06
C TYR A 204 -2.51 10.31 4.57
N ILE A 205 -2.17 11.57 4.30
CA ILE A 205 -1.67 12.00 2.99
C ILE A 205 -0.16 11.92 3.07
N ASN A 206 0.43 11.16 2.15
CA ASN A 206 1.86 10.90 2.12
C ASN A 206 2.49 11.49 0.85
N GLN A 207 3.73 11.96 0.97
CA GLN A 207 4.49 12.51 -0.14
C GLN A 207 5.88 11.90 -0.18
N ILE A 208 6.26 11.32 -1.31
CA ILE A 208 7.67 11.04 -1.63
C ILE A 208 8.20 12.23 -2.42
N ALA A 209 9.30 12.82 -1.97
CA ALA A 209 9.96 13.93 -2.65
C ALA A 209 11.47 13.68 -2.76
N ALA A 210 12.06 14.12 -3.88
CA ALA A 210 13.50 14.20 -4.00
C ALA A 210 14.06 15.30 -3.08
N CYS A 211 15.17 15.01 -2.42
CA CYS A 211 15.95 15.96 -1.63
C CYS A 211 17.10 16.53 -2.48
N LYS A 212 17.65 17.68 -2.08
CA LYS A 212 18.79 18.31 -2.77
C LYS A 212 20.08 17.47 -2.70
N ASP A 213 20.20 16.61 -1.69
CA ASP A 213 21.37 15.77 -1.44
C ASP A 213 21.28 14.38 -2.12
N ASP A 214 20.61 14.28 -3.27
CA ASP A 214 20.42 13.04 -4.04
C ASP A 214 19.74 11.89 -3.26
N GLY A 215 18.99 12.25 -2.22
CA GLY A 215 18.18 11.36 -1.39
C GLY A 215 16.69 11.50 -1.63
N PHE A 216 15.89 10.60 -1.08
CA PHE A 216 14.43 10.73 -1.07
C PHE A 216 13.92 10.91 0.36
N VAL A 217 12.80 11.60 0.52
CA VAL A 217 12.10 11.71 1.81
C VAL A 217 10.65 11.30 1.66
N VAL A 218 10.13 10.60 2.66
CA VAL A 218 8.69 10.37 2.84
C VAL A 218 8.20 11.33 3.91
N ARG A 219 7.25 12.18 3.55
CA ARG A 219 6.56 13.09 4.46
C ARG A 219 5.14 12.61 4.67
N ILE A 220 4.74 12.53 5.93
CA ILE A 220 3.43 12.09 6.39
C ILE A 220 2.67 13.31 6.91
N TYR A 221 1.50 13.55 6.37
CA TYR A 221 0.67 14.72 6.68
C TYR A 221 -0.68 14.29 7.26
N ALA A 222 -1.15 15.05 8.24
CA ALA A 222 -2.50 14.90 8.75
C ALA A 222 -3.53 15.26 7.67
N THR A 223 -4.63 14.50 7.62
CA THR A 223 -5.75 14.74 6.70
C THR A 223 -6.70 15.80 7.31
N SER A 224 -6.24 17.05 7.38
CA SER A 224 -6.99 18.21 7.89
C SER A 224 -6.94 19.36 6.91
N ASN A 225 -7.87 20.31 6.99
CA ASN A 225 -7.94 21.47 6.07
C ASN A 225 -6.59 22.18 5.89
N ASP A 226 -5.78 22.22 6.96
CA ASP A 226 -4.37 22.57 6.94
C ASP A 226 -3.53 21.33 7.34
N PRO A 227 -2.88 20.64 6.38
CA PRO A 227 -2.17 19.38 6.65
C PRO A 227 -0.84 19.65 7.35
N ALA A 228 -0.83 19.54 8.68
CA ALA A 228 0.42 19.61 9.43
C ALA A 228 1.31 18.38 9.14
N LEU A 229 2.61 18.62 8.90
CA LEU A 229 3.61 17.57 8.78
C LEU A 229 3.71 16.82 10.13
N GLN A 230 3.34 15.56 10.14
CA GLN A 230 3.40 14.69 11.31
C GLN A 230 4.77 14.03 11.46
N GLN A 231 5.31 13.56 10.33
CA GLN A 231 6.56 12.81 10.33
C GLN A 231 7.29 13.00 9.01
N GLU A 232 8.63 13.04 9.07
CA GLU A 232 9.49 12.98 7.91
C GLU A 232 10.48 11.82 8.09
N LEU A 233 10.57 10.96 7.07
CA LEU A 233 11.44 9.80 7.03
C LEU A 233 12.41 9.95 5.86
N GLN A 234 13.71 9.95 6.18
CA GLN A 234 14.76 9.94 5.17
C GLN A 234 14.84 8.54 4.54
N LEU A 235 14.54 8.43 3.25
CA LEU A 235 14.76 7.22 2.46
C LEU A 235 16.22 7.19 2.03
N LYS A 236 16.98 6.31 2.66
CA LYS A 236 18.29 5.90 2.14
C LYS A 236 18.06 4.82 1.10
N LEU A 237 18.46 5.08 -0.14
CA LEU A 237 18.58 4.02 -1.12
C LEU A 237 19.64 3.05 -0.59
N ALA A 238 19.20 1.85 -0.23
CA ALA A 238 20.11 0.82 0.24
C ALA A 238 20.84 0.24 -0.98
N ARG A 239 22.15 0.45 -1.07
CA ARG A 239 22.97 -0.32 -1.99
C ARG A 239 23.01 -1.76 -1.50
N LYS A 240 22.74 -2.71 -2.40
CA LYS A 240 22.87 -4.12 -2.09
C LYS A 240 24.35 -4.44 -1.81
N CYS A 241 24.67 -4.69 -0.56
CA CYS A 241 26.02 -5.07 -0.13
C CYS A 241 26.17 -6.59 -0.13
N LEU A 242 27.34 -7.08 -0.52
CA LEU A 242 27.68 -8.50 -0.44
C LEU A 242 28.58 -8.71 0.76
N HIS A 243 28.20 -9.62 1.66
CA HIS A 243 29.07 -10.05 2.74
C HIS A 243 29.54 -11.49 2.48
N ALA A 244 30.83 -11.75 2.65
CA ALA A 244 31.37 -13.09 2.78
C ALA A 244 31.56 -13.42 4.26
N CYS A 245 31.23 -14.66 4.62
CA CYS A 245 31.45 -15.21 5.95
C CYS A 245 32.05 -16.60 5.74
N GLY A 246 33.19 -16.87 6.37
CA GLY A 246 33.92 -18.10 6.15
C GLY A 246 35.35 -17.99 6.65
N ILE A 247 36.03 -19.12 6.68
CA ILE A 247 37.43 -19.20 7.09
C ILE A 247 38.26 -19.32 5.81
N SER A 248 39.24 -18.45 5.66
CA SER A 248 40.24 -18.47 4.59
C SER A 248 41.58 -18.91 5.15
N LEU A 249 42.48 -19.37 4.28
CA LEU A 249 43.89 -19.58 4.64
C LEU A 249 44.56 -18.28 5.11
N PHE A 250 44.02 -17.12 4.69
CA PHE A 250 44.53 -15.79 5.02
C PHE A 250 43.74 -15.08 6.12
N ASP A 251 42.58 -15.63 6.51
CA ASP A 251 41.73 -15.06 7.55
C ASP A 251 41.05 -16.19 8.33
N LEU A 252 41.53 -16.41 9.55
CA LEU A 252 41.07 -17.49 10.41
C LEU A 252 39.87 -17.07 11.29
N GLU A 253 39.50 -15.80 11.26
CA GLU A 253 38.39 -15.25 12.03
C GLU A 253 37.07 -15.47 11.26
N LYS A 254 35.98 -15.73 11.98
CA LYS A 254 34.65 -15.97 11.38
C LYS A 254 33.88 -14.67 11.22
N ASP A 255 34.57 -13.60 10.84
CA ASP A 255 33.96 -12.29 10.74
C ASP A 255 33.25 -12.12 9.39
N LEU A 256 32.35 -11.13 9.35
CA LEU A 256 31.64 -10.76 8.14
C LEU A 256 32.51 -9.77 7.36
N HIS A 257 32.98 -10.17 6.18
CA HIS A 257 33.76 -9.33 5.30
C HIS A 257 32.88 -8.72 4.22
N ILE A 258 32.88 -7.38 4.13
CA ILE A 258 32.17 -6.66 3.07
C ILE A 258 32.96 -6.78 1.76
N ILE A 259 32.36 -7.39 0.75
CA ILE A 259 32.94 -7.47 -0.59
C ILE A 259 32.56 -6.18 -1.34
N SER A 260 33.53 -5.29 -1.47
CA SER A 260 33.44 -4.14 -2.37
C SER A 260 33.96 -4.56 -3.74
N THR A 261 33.07 -4.64 -4.73
CA THR A 261 33.41 -5.08 -6.09
C THR A 261 34.03 -3.95 -6.93
N GLY A 262 34.01 -2.71 -6.44
CA GLY A 262 34.46 -1.53 -7.18
C GLY A 262 33.57 -1.13 -8.36
N PHE A 263 32.54 -1.92 -8.69
CA PHE A 263 31.59 -1.64 -9.76
C PHE A 263 30.29 -1.06 -9.17
N ASP A 264 29.79 0.02 -9.77
CA ASP A 264 28.49 0.61 -9.44
C ASP A 264 27.32 -0.12 -10.12
N GLU A 265 27.42 -1.45 -10.20
CA GLU A 265 26.42 -2.31 -10.80
C GLU A 265 25.93 -3.35 -9.79
N GLU A 266 24.63 -3.64 -9.80
CA GLU A 266 24.04 -4.61 -8.89
C GLU A 266 24.53 -6.04 -9.22
N ALA A 267 24.91 -6.80 -8.19
CA ALA A 267 25.18 -8.23 -8.32
C ALA A 267 23.86 -8.98 -8.59
N ALA A 268 23.75 -9.57 -9.78
CA ALA A 268 22.58 -10.32 -10.23
C ALA A 268 22.67 -11.81 -9.87
N LEU A 269 23.87 -12.40 -9.98
CA LEU A 269 24.11 -13.80 -9.64
C LEU A 269 25.46 -13.96 -8.94
N LEU A 270 25.51 -14.84 -7.95
CA LEU A 270 26.74 -15.23 -7.26
C LEU A 270 26.84 -16.74 -7.23
N GLY A 271 28.00 -17.26 -7.64
CA GLY A 271 28.37 -18.65 -7.47
C GLY A 271 29.67 -18.73 -6.68
N ALA A 272 29.79 -19.69 -5.77
CA ALA A 272 31.01 -19.95 -5.05
C ALA A 272 31.42 -21.41 -5.25
N GLY A 273 32.69 -21.63 -5.55
CA GLY A 273 33.37 -22.90 -5.47
C GLY A 273 34.23 -22.98 -4.21
N ARG A 274 34.97 -24.09 -4.04
CA ARG A 274 35.82 -24.32 -2.86
C ARG A 274 36.89 -23.23 -2.66
N GLU A 275 37.43 -22.70 -3.75
CA GLU A 275 38.59 -21.78 -3.75
C GLU A 275 38.30 -20.47 -4.50
N PHE A 276 37.08 -20.26 -5.00
CA PHE A 276 36.77 -19.10 -5.84
C PHE A 276 35.31 -18.69 -5.72
N ALA A 277 35.02 -17.44 -6.07
CA ALA A 277 33.65 -16.97 -6.30
C ALA A 277 33.55 -16.28 -7.65
N LEU A 278 32.43 -16.46 -8.33
CA LEU A 278 32.05 -15.77 -9.55
C LEU A 278 30.85 -14.90 -9.24
N MET A 279 30.91 -13.65 -9.65
CA MET A 279 29.80 -12.72 -9.58
C MET A 279 29.46 -12.27 -10.99
N LYS A 280 28.16 -12.30 -11.32
CA LYS A 280 27.61 -11.71 -12.53
C LYS A 280 26.79 -10.48 -12.17
N THR A 281 27.04 -9.34 -12.80
CA THR A 281 26.28 -8.10 -12.61
C THR A 281 24.98 -8.10 -13.42
N ALA A 282 24.08 -7.16 -13.12
CA ALA A 282 22.85 -6.96 -13.89
C ALA A 282 23.09 -6.64 -15.37
N SER A 283 24.23 -6.01 -15.72
CA SER A 283 24.61 -5.74 -17.11
C SER A 283 25.19 -6.97 -17.83
N GLY A 284 25.45 -8.05 -17.08
CA GLY A 284 25.98 -9.30 -17.59
C GLY A 284 27.49 -9.45 -17.56
N LYS A 285 28.21 -8.51 -16.93
CA LYS A 285 29.64 -8.62 -16.62
C LYS A 285 29.91 -9.62 -15.52
#